data_AF-Q9C918-F1
#
_entry.id   AF-Q9C918-F1
#
_cell.length_a   1.000
_cell.length_b   1.000
_cell.length_c   1.000
_cell.angle_alpha   90.00
_cell.angle_beta   90.00
_cell.angle_gamma   90.00
#
_symmetry.space_group_name_H-M   'P 1'
#
loop_
_entity.id
_entity.type
_entity.pdbx_description
1 polymer ?
#
loop_
_entity_poly.entity_id
_entity_poly.type
_entity_poly.pdbx_seq_one_letter_code
_entity_poly.pdbx_strand_id
1 'polypeptide(L)'
;MNHIKVISLVQYSSSVKKLKEEFLRNFKRFDSVEDFSDHHYVSKGKASKQHSKNWVKKVQDEWKILNQNLPETIFVRACESRMDLLRAVIIGAEGTPYHDGLFFFDIQFPDTYPSVPPNVYYHSGGLRINPNLYNCGKVCLSLLGTWHGNARQSWLPKESTMLQVLVSIQALVLNEQPYFNEPGYGLIKGTWLGESKSKVYSENVFLLSLKTMVYSMRKPPQHFEEYVQNHYFVRSHDIVKACNAYKAGAPLGSMVKGGVQDLEQARQSGSKKFKTDVASFMQTVVDEFVKLGVKELAEKPKPPVNNANTENQSKKKTRKRSRSSR
;
A
#
# COMPACT_ATOMS: atom_id res chain seq x y z
N MET A 1 28.55 14.82 -24.84
CA MET A 1 27.11 14.69 -25.11
C MET A 1 26.34 13.82 -24.11
N ASN A 2 26.85 12.65 -23.66
CA ASN A 2 26.12 11.79 -22.73
C ASN A 2 25.90 12.38 -21.33
N HIS A 3 26.89 13.07 -20.75
CA HIS A 3 26.73 13.67 -19.41
C HIS A 3 25.63 14.73 -19.34
N ILE A 4 25.48 15.57 -20.39
CA ILE A 4 24.46 16.63 -20.43
C ILE A 4 23.05 16.03 -20.50
N LYS A 5 22.84 14.95 -21.28
CA LYS A 5 21.55 14.26 -21.35
C LYS A 5 21.16 13.64 -20.00
N VAL A 6 22.09 12.98 -19.31
CA VAL A 6 21.84 12.37 -18.00
C VAL A 6 21.46 13.42 -16.96
N ILE A 7 22.18 14.54 -16.90
CA ILE A 7 21.85 15.64 -15.97
C ILE A 7 20.43 16.19 -16.25
N SER A 8 20.07 16.38 -17.52
CA SER A 8 18.72 16.88 -17.89
C SER A 8 17.60 15.92 -17.49
N LEU A 9 17.81 14.60 -17.62
CA LEU A 9 16.83 13.57 -17.25
C LEU A 9 16.63 13.50 -15.73
N VAL A 10 17.73 13.57 -14.96
CA VAL A 10 17.67 13.54 -13.49
C VAL A 10 16.96 14.79 -12.96
N GLN A 11 17.27 15.97 -13.51
CA GLN A 11 16.62 17.22 -13.10
C GLN A 11 15.14 17.24 -13.46
N TYR A 12 14.76 16.72 -14.64
CA TYR A 12 13.37 16.55 -15.05
C TYR A 12 12.60 15.60 -14.11
N SER A 13 13.16 14.42 -13.80
CA SER A 13 12.55 13.45 -12.88
C SER A 13 12.34 14.06 -11.48
N SER A 14 13.32 14.82 -10.97
CA SER A 14 13.21 15.53 -9.69
C SER A 14 12.08 16.56 -9.67
N SER A 15 11.95 17.39 -10.72
CA SER A 15 10.86 18.37 -10.82
C SER A 15 9.49 17.71 -10.92
N VAL A 16 9.36 16.64 -11.72
CA VAL A 16 8.11 15.87 -11.83
C VAL A 16 7.74 15.23 -10.49
N LYS A 17 8.70 14.63 -9.79
CA LYS A 17 8.45 14.03 -8.47
C LYS A 17 7.91 15.06 -7.49
N LYS A 18 8.49 16.27 -7.44
CA LYS A 18 8.04 17.36 -6.56
C LYS A 18 6.58 17.77 -6.84
N LEU A 19 6.20 17.91 -8.11
CA LEU A 19 4.81 18.23 -8.50
C LEU A 19 3.83 17.13 -8.06
N LYS A 20 4.22 15.86 -8.20
CA LYS A 20 3.38 14.73 -7.77
C LYS A 20 3.28 14.63 -6.26
N GLU A 21 4.35 14.92 -5.52
CA GLU A 21 4.32 15.03 -4.05
C GLU A 21 3.42 16.19 -3.59
N GLU A 22 3.44 17.32 -4.30
CA GLU A 22 2.54 18.45 -4.05
C GLU A 22 1.08 18.08 -4.31
N PHE A 23 0.80 17.39 -5.42
CA PHE A 23 -0.52 16.83 -5.70
C PHE A 23 -1.01 15.95 -4.54
N LEU A 24 -0.19 14.99 -4.09
CA LEU A 24 -0.57 14.07 -2.99
C LEU A 24 -0.84 14.80 -1.68
N ARG A 25 -0.07 15.86 -1.39
CA ARG A 25 -0.24 16.69 -0.19
C ARG A 25 -1.56 17.47 -0.21
N ASN A 26 -1.97 17.93 -1.39
CA ASN A 26 -3.18 18.72 -1.60
C ASN A 26 -4.43 17.86 -1.87
N PHE A 27 -4.24 16.55 -2.12
CA PHE A 27 -5.34 15.63 -2.34
C PHE A 27 -6.16 15.48 -1.06
N LYS A 28 -7.43 15.93 -1.08
CA LYS A 28 -8.26 15.95 0.12
C LYS A 28 -8.49 14.54 0.66
N ARG A 29 -8.32 14.38 1.98
CA ARG A 29 -8.64 13.14 2.71
C ARG A 29 -10.10 12.77 2.61
N PHE A 30 -11.00 13.73 2.68
CA PHE A 30 -12.42 13.53 2.39
C PHE A 30 -12.84 14.51 1.29
N ASP A 31 -13.58 14.02 0.31
CA ASP A 31 -14.23 14.88 -0.70
C ASP A 31 -15.52 14.24 -1.19
N SER A 32 -16.39 15.02 -1.80
CA SER A 32 -17.58 14.53 -2.50
C SER A 32 -17.33 14.42 -4.00
N VAL A 33 -18.01 13.49 -4.65
CA VAL A 33 -17.94 13.22 -6.09
C VAL A 33 -19.35 12.98 -6.62
N GLU A 34 -19.57 13.25 -7.91
CA GLU A 34 -20.91 13.19 -8.49
C GLU A 34 -21.49 11.77 -8.50
N ASP A 35 -20.72 10.78 -8.94
CA ASP A 35 -21.17 9.41 -9.16
C ASP A 35 -20.12 8.35 -8.79
N PHE A 36 -20.53 7.08 -8.75
CA PHE A 36 -19.61 5.94 -8.79
C PHE A 36 -20.17 4.86 -9.72
N SER A 37 -19.83 4.91 -11.00
CA SER A 37 -20.26 3.94 -12.00
C SER A 37 -19.68 2.54 -11.78
N ASP A 38 -18.47 2.45 -11.19
CA ASP A 38 -17.75 1.19 -10.94
C ASP A 38 -17.93 0.65 -9.50
N HIS A 39 -18.80 1.26 -8.69
CA HIS A 39 -18.99 0.86 -7.30
C HIS A 39 -19.63 -0.52 -7.17
N HIS A 40 -19.13 -1.33 -6.25
CA HIS A 40 -19.66 -2.66 -5.97
C HIS A 40 -21.16 -2.65 -5.64
N TYR A 41 -21.62 -1.61 -4.94
CA TYR A 41 -23.03 -1.46 -4.52
C TYR A 41 -23.88 -0.56 -5.43
N VAL A 42 -23.38 -0.15 -6.60
CA VAL A 42 -24.12 0.77 -7.49
C VAL A 42 -25.51 0.25 -7.82
N SER A 43 -25.63 -1.06 -8.06
CA SER A 43 -26.87 -1.75 -8.44
C SER A 43 -27.86 -1.99 -7.30
N LYS A 44 -27.46 -1.81 -6.02
CA LYS A 44 -28.31 -2.07 -4.85
C LYS A 44 -29.30 -0.94 -4.52
N GLY A 45 -29.31 0.14 -5.29
CA GLY A 45 -30.21 1.27 -5.06
C GLY A 45 -30.33 2.18 -6.28
N LYS A 46 -31.04 3.29 -6.14
CA LYS A 46 -31.26 4.29 -7.21
C LYS A 46 -31.03 5.69 -6.66
N ALA A 47 -30.53 6.60 -7.49
CA ALA A 47 -30.29 8.00 -7.11
C ALA A 47 -31.58 8.75 -6.72
N SER A 48 -32.72 8.35 -7.29
CA SER A 48 -34.03 8.93 -6.99
C SER A 48 -34.62 8.49 -5.63
N LYS A 49 -33.91 7.68 -4.85
CA LYS A 49 -34.43 7.12 -3.60
C LYS A 49 -34.48 8.17 -2.50
N GLN A 50 -35.67 8.38 -1.95
CA GLN A 50 -35.85 9.24 -0.78
C GLN A 50 -35.57 8.45 0.50
N HIS A 51 -34.59 8.90 1.28
CA HIS A 51 -34.30 8.38 2.61
C HIS A 51 -35.05 9.20 3.68
N SER A 52 -35.29 8.60 4.85
CA SER A 52 -35.91 9.32 5.97
C SER A 52 -35.02 10.47 6.45
N LYS A 53 -35.61 11.54 6.99
CA LYS A 53 -34.87 12.71 7.50
C LYS A 53 -33.81 12.31 8.55
N ASN A 54 -34.15 11.36 9.43
CA ASN A 54 -33.23 10.86 10.45
C ASN A 54 -32.05 10.10 9.85
N TRP A 55 -32.30 9.30 8.82
CA TRP A 55 -31.25 8.58 8.09
C TRP A 55 -30.30 9.58 7.41
N VAL A 56 -30.85 10.57 6.69
CA VAL A 56 -30.05 11.59 5.99
C VAL A 56 -29.18 12.35 6.98
N LYS A 57 -29.76 12.78 8.10
CA LYS A 57 -29.01 13.48 9.16
C LYS A 57 -27.86 12.63 9.69
N LYS A 58 -28.10 11.34 9.98
CA LYS A 58 -27.05 10.45 10.47
C LYS A 58 -25.92 10.27 9.45
N VAL A 59 -26.22 10.12 8.16
CA VAL A 59 -25.18 10.01 7.12
C VAL A 59 -24.40 11.32 6.94
N GLN A 60 -25.06 12.47 7.04
CA GLN A 60 -24.38 13.77 7.06
C GLN A 60 -23.44 13.92 8.27
N ASP A 61 -23.86 13.42 9.44
CA ASP A 61 -23.00 13.38 10.61
C ASP A 61 -21.77 12.47 10.39
N GLU A 62 -21.93 11.32 9.73
CA GLU A 62 -20.80 10.46 9.33
C GLU A 62 -19.83 11.20 8.40
N TRP A 63 -20.34 11.89 7.37
CA TRP A 63 -19.50 12.66 6.44
C TRP A 63 -18.71 13.75 7.16
N LYS A 64 -19.36 14.45 8.11
CA LYS A 64 -18.70 15.47 8.94
C LYS A 64 -17.57 14.86 9.78
N ILE A 65 -17.83 13.71 10.43
CA ILE A 65 -16.82 13.01 11.24
C ILE A 65 -15.63 12.60 10.37
N LEU A 66 -15.88 12.02 9.20
CA LEU A 66 -14.83 11.60 8.25
C LEU A 66 -14.02 12.80 7.75
N ASN A 67 -14.69 13.89 7.35
CA ASN A 67 -14.01 15.11 6.88
C ASN A 67 -13.07 15.72 7.92
N GLN A 68 -13.41 15.60 9.21
CA GLN A 68 -12.64 16.21 10.29
C GLN A 68 -11.54 15.32 10.85
N ASN A 69 -11.73 14.00 10.86
CA ASN A 69 -10.96 13.10 11.74
C ASN A 69 -10.29 11.92 11.02
N LEU A 70 -10.29 11.86 9.68
CA LEU A 70 -9.58 10.81 8.96
C LEU A 70 -8.06 10.84 9.24
N PRO A 71 -7.42 9.70 9.53
CA PRO A 71 -5.96 9.60 9.58
C PRO A 71 -5.29 10.01 8.26
N GLU A 72 -4.02 10.40 8.30
CA GLU A 72 -3.27 10.85 7.11
C GLU A 72 -3.17 9.81 5.99
N THR A 73 -3.31 8.53 6.35
CA THR A 73 -3.19 7.38 5.46
C THR A 73 -4.53 6.81 5.00
N ILE A 74 -5.65 7.50 5.28
CA ILE A 74 -6.98 7.09 4.85
C ILE A 74 -7.65 8.23 4.08
N PHE A 75 -8.14 7.90 2.89
CA PHE A 75 -8.84 8.83 2.02
C PHE A 75 -10.21 8.28 1.66
N VAL A 76 -11.21 9.15 1.55
CA VAL A 76 -12.62 8.80 1.32
C VAL A 76 -13.21 9.73 0.27
N ARG A 77 -14.01 9.16 -0.63
CA ARG A 77 -14.88 9.87 -1.56
C ARG A 77 -16.33 9.52 -1.26
N ALA A 78 -17.17 10.53 -1.14
CA ALA A 78 -18.60 10.36 -0.89
C ALA A 78 -19.40 10.68 -2.15
N CYS A 79 -20.42 9.87 -2.48
CA CYS A 79 -21.20 10.08 -3.68
C CYS A 79 -22.38 11.03 -3.43
N GLU A 80 -22.43 12.14 -4.15
CA GLU A 80 -23.50 13.14 -4.01
C GLU A 80 -24.84 12.62 -4.56
N SER A 81 -24.81 11.97 -5.72
CA SER A 81 -26.02 11.38 -6.32
C SER A 81 -26.54 10.16 -5.56
N ARG A 82 -25.70 9.55 -4.70
CA ARG A 82 -26.00 8.38 -3.89
C ARG A 82 -25.35 8.51 -2.52
N MET A 83 -25.98 9.28 -1.63
CA MET A 83 -25.46 9.54 -0.28
C MET A 83 -25.19 8.26 0.54
N ASP A 84 -25.79 7.14 0.17
CA ASP A 84 -25.55 5.84 0.78
C ASP A 84 -24.19 5.22 0.40
N LEU A 85 -23.47 5.76 -0.60
CA LEU A 85 -22.23 5.18 -1.12
C LEU A 85 -21.00 6.01 -0.72
N LEU A 86 -19.98 5.32 -0.22
CA LEU A 86 -18.63 5.86 -0.04
C LEU A 86 -17.61 4.91 -0.64
N ARG A 87 -16.50 5.46 -1.15
CA ARG A 87 -15.28 4.70 -1.43
C ARG A 87 -14.16 5.17 -0.52
N ALA A 88 -13.47 4.23 0.13
CA ALA A 88 -12.30 4.50 0.94
C ALA A 88 -11.06 3.83 0.36
N VAL A 89 -9.89 4.44 0.56
CA VAL A 89 -8.59 3.81 0.36
C VAL A 89 -7.78 3.95 1.64
N ILE A 90 -7.12 2.86 2.04
CA ILE A 90 -6.20 2.82 3.16
C ILE A 90 -4.81 2.52 2.61
N ILE A 91 -3.83 3.36 2.94
CA ILE A 91 -2.42 3.08 2.65
C ILE A 91 -1.92 2.08 3.69
N GLY A 92 -1.29 1.00 3.23
CA GLY A 92 -0.64 0.04 4.12
C GLY A 92 0.51 0.68 4.90
N ALA A 93 0.52 0.47 6.21
CA ALA A 93 1.47 1.10 7.11
C ALA A 93 2.88 0.52 6.97
N GLU A 94 3.90 1.35 7.21
CA GLU A 94 5.29 0.91 7.36
C GLU A 94 5.41 -0.17 8.46
N GLY A 95 6.39 -1.07 8.33
CA GLY A 95 6.56 -2.20 9.25
C GLY A 95 5.61 -3.38 9.00
N THR A 96 4.53 -3.20 8.23
CA THR A 96 3.57 -4.28 7.92
C THR A 96 3.88 -4.94 6.58
N PRO A 97 3.37 -6.16 6.29
CA PRO A 97 3.46 -6.76 4.95
C PRO A 97 2.62 -6.00 3.90
N TYR A 98 1.90 -4.94 4.29
CA TYR A 98 1.03 -4.14 3.43
C TYR A 98 1.68 -2.83 2.96
N HIS A 99 2.86 -2.47 3.49
CA HIS A 99 3.48 -1.16 3.28
C HIS A 99 3.46 -0.71 1.82
N ASP A 100 3.19 0.57 1.61
CA ASP A 100 3.03 1.23 0.31
C ASP A 100 1.85 0.76 -0.57
N GLY A 101 1.16 -0.31 -0.19
CA GLY A 101 -0.03 -0.79 -0.88
C GLY A 101 -1.23 0.15 -0.69
N LEU A 102 -2.08 0.24 -1.71
CA LEU A 102 -3.36 0.95 -1.66
C LEU A 102 -4.50 -0.08 -1.61
N PHE A 103 -5.25 -0.09 -0.52
CA PHE A 103 -6.33 -1.04 -0.27
C PHE A 103 -7.68 -0.33 -0.34
N PHE A 104 -8.47 -0.64 -1.37
CA PHE A 104 -9.75 0.04 -1.65
C PHE A 104 -10.95 -0.70 -1.08
N PHE A 105 -11.90 0.07 -0.56
CA PHE A 105 -13.13 -0.42 0.04
C PHE A 105 -14.32 0.38 -0.49
N ASP A 106 -15.31 -0.34 -1.01
CA ASP A 106 -16.62 0.22 -1.33
C ASP A 106 -17.54 0.02 -0.12
N ILE A 107 -18.26 1.07 0.26
CA ILE A 107 -19.07 1.13 1.47
C ILE A 107 -20.48 1.52 1.07
N GLN A 108 -21.47 0.85 1.65
CA GLN A 108 -22.88 1.19 1.44
C GLN A 108 -23.64 1.24 2.77
N PHE A 109 -24.30 2.36 3.05
CA PHE A 109 -25.20 2.53 4.18
C PHE A 109 -26.59 1.95 3.83
N PRO A 110 -27.02 0.83 4.44
CA PRO A 110 -28.35 0.29 4.17
C PRO A 110 -29.47 1.23 4.63
N ASP A 111 -30.71 1.03 4.16
CA ASP A 111 -31.86 1.85 4.56
C ASP A 111 -32.14 1.80 6.07
N THR A 112 -31.77 0.69 6.70
CA THR A 112 -31.87 0.46 8.13
C THR A 112 -30.70 1.02 8.92
N TYR A 113 -29.75 1.72 8.29
CA TYR A 113 -28.68 2.43 8.99
C TYR A 113 -29.25 3.59 9.84
N PRO A 114 -28.76 3.81 11.08
CA PRO A 114 -27.67 3.12 11.76
C PRO A 114 -28.11 1.93 12.62
N SER A 115 -29.36 1.47 12.54
CA SER A 115 -29.81 0.31 13.33
C SER A 115 -29.03 -0.98 13.00
N VAL A 116 -28.49 -1.07 11.77
CA VAL A 116 -27.53 -2.10 11.35
C VAL A 116 -26.25 -1.46 10.82
N PRO A 117 -25.11 -2.16 10.82
CA PRO A 117 -23.84 -1.62 10.32
C PRO A 117 -23.86 -1.35 8.80
N PRO A 118 -22.89 -0.56 8.30
CA PRO A 118 -22.68 -0.40 6.86
C PRO A 118 -22.22 -1.71 6.23
N ASN A 119 -22.53 -1.89 4.94
CA ASN A 119 -21.94 -2.94 4.13
C ASN A 119 -20.56 -2.48 3.63
N VAL A 120 -19.54 -3.34 3.70
CA VAL A 120 -18.18 -3.02 3.25
C VAL A 120 -17.66 -4.12 2.33
N TYR A 121 -17.16 -3.73 1.16
CA TYR A 121 -16.58 -4.59 0.13
C TYR A 121 -15.13 -4.20 -0.12
N TYR A 122 -14.21 -5.15 0.02
CA TYR A 122 -12.79 -4.98 -0.32
C TYR A 122 -12.54 -5.32 -1.79
N HIS A 123 -11.86 -4.43 -2.52
CA HIS A 123 -11.39 -4.67 -3.88
C HIS A 123 -10.21 -5.64 -3.87
N SER A 124 -10.52 -6.94 -3.79
CA SER A 124 -9.53 -8.00 -3.58
C SER A 124 -8.68 -8.35 -4.80
N GLY A 125 -9.16 -8.07 -6.01
CA GLY A 125 -8.56 -8.62 -7.25
C GLY A 125 -8.49 -10.15 -7.26
N GLY A 126 -9.36 -10.83 -6.50
CA GLY A 126 -9.33 -12.29 -6.31
C GLY A 126 -8.27 -12.80 -5.33
N LEU A 127 -7.55 -11.90 -4.64
CA LEU A 127 -6.48 -12.26 -3.69
C LEU A 127 -7.03 -12.35 -2.26
N ARG A 128 -6.55 -13.34 -1.49
CA ARG A 128 -6.81 -13.43 -0.04
C ARG A 128 -5.57 -12.97 0.72
N ILE A 129 -5.50 -11.68 1.01
CA ILE A 129 -4.32 -11.03 1.61
C ILE A 129 -4.32 -11.05 3.15
N ASN A 130 -5.45 -11.38 3.77
CA ASN A 130 -5.61 -11.40 5.22
C ASN A 130 -6.70 -12.42 5.60
N PRO A 131 -6.66 -13.05 6.78
CA PRO A 131 -7.75 -13.91 7.23
C PRO A 131 -9.12 -13.23 7.21
N ASN A 132 -9.16 -11.92 7.47
CA ASN A 132 -10.37 -11.09 7.47
C ASN A 132 -10.68 -10.39 6.13
N LEU A 133 -9.84 -10.53 5.09
CA LEU A 133 -10.07 -9.96 3.76
C LEU A 133 -10.12 -11.07 2.72
N TYR A 134 -11.34 -11.42 2.31
CA TYR A 134 -11.60 -12.58 1.48
C TYR A 134 -11.32 -12.27 0.01
N ASN A 135 -11.00 -13.31 -0.76
CA ASN A 135 -10.84 -13.21 -2.21
C ASN A 135 -12.12 -12.74 -2.93
N CYS A 136 -13.30 -12.97 -2.36
CA CYS A 136 -14.57 -12.45 -2.86
C CYS A 136 -14.89 -11.01 -2.43
N GLY A 137 -14.00 -10.36 -1.67
CA GLY A 137 -14.16 -8.98 -1.18
C GLY A 137 -14.90 -8.85 0.15
N LYS A 138 -15.31 -9.96 0.78
CA LYS A 138 -15.89 -9.90 2.14
C LYS A 138 -14.87 -9.39 3.16
N VAL A 139 -15.28 -8.44 3.99
CA VAL A 139 -14.52 -7.90 5.12
C VAL A 139 -15.09 -8.42 6.44
N CYS A 140 -14.26 -9.06 7.25
CA CYS A 140 -14.62 -9.57 8.57
C CYS A 140 -14.19 -8.60 9.67
N LEU A 141 -15.17 -8.01 10.36
CA LEU A 141 -14.94 -7.17 11.53
C LEU A 141 -16.16 -7.29 12.46
N SER A 142 -15.95 -7.32 13.77
CA SER A 142 -17.05 -7.42 14.75
C SER A 142 -18.00 -6.22 14.63
N LEU A 143 -17.45 -5.02 14.38
CA LEU A 143 -18.21 -3.80 14.11
C LEU A 143 -19.10 -3.90 12.87
N LEU A 144 -18.85 -4.85 11.97
CA LEU A 144 -19.67 -5.08 10.77
C LEU A 144 -20.63 -6.26 10.94
N GLY A 145 -20.65 -6.91 12.12
CA GLY A 145 -21.42 -8.13 12.35
C GLY A 145 -20.94 -9.33 11.51
N THR A 146 -19.74 -9.25 10.93
CA THR A 146 -19.15 -10.29 10.06
C THR A 146 -18.03 -11.06 10.74
N TRP A 147 -17.82 -10.84 12.04
CA TRP A 147 -16.86 -11.53 12.88
C TRP A 147 -17.36 -11.64 14.32
N HIS A 148 -16.81 -12.58 15.08
CA HIS A 148 -17.12 -12.71 16.50
C HIS A 148 -16.57 -11.50 17.27
N GLY A 149 -17.32 -11.05 18.27
CA GLY A 149 -16.93 -9.97 19.16
C GLY A 149 -17.92 -9.90 20.32
N ASN A 150 -17.51 -9.30 21.43
CA ASN A 150 -18.43 -9.02 22.52
C ASN A 150 -19.38 -7.86 22.15
N ALA A 151 -20.42 -7.64 22.96
CA ALA A 151 -21.44 -6.62 22.68
C ALA A 151 -20.87 -5.21 22.45
N ARG A 152 -19.74 -4.85 23.10
CA ARG A 152 -19.08 -3.55 22.91
C ARG A 152 -18.19 -3.47 21.68
N GLN A 153 -17.80 -4.61 21.11
CA GLN A 153 -17.03 -4.71 19.86
C GLN A 153 -17.93 -4.81 18.63
N SER A 154 -19.21 -5.13 18.84
CA SER A 154 -20.24 -5.16 17.81
C SER A 154 -20.75 -3.76 17.48
N TRP A 155 -21.44 -3.61 16.35
CA TRP A 155 -22.06 -2.34 15.95
C TRP A 155 -23.07 -1.85 17.00
N LEU A 156 -22.89 -0.62 17.47
CA LEU A 156 -23.78 0.07 18.40
C LEU A 156 -24.44 1.25 17.65
N PRO A 157 -25.74 1.20 17.33
CA PRO A 157 -26.40 2.21 16.47
C PRO A 157 -26.24 3.68 16.87
N LYS A 158 -26.05 3.93 18.16
CA LYS A 158 -25.93 5.28 18.74
C LYS A 158 -24.48 5.75 18.93
N GLU A 159 -23.50 4.84 18.84
CA GLU A 159 -22.11 5.12 19.21
C GLU A 159 -21.13 4.83 18.07
N SER A 160 -21.41 3.79 17.27
CA SER A 160 -20.53 3.38 16.20
C SER A 160 -20.56 4.35 15.02
N THR A 161 -19.39 4.51 14.39
CA THR A 161 -19.17 5.39 13.23
C THR A 161 -18.43 4.67 12.11
N MET A 162 -18.54 5.19 10.89
CA MET A 162 -17.77 4.70 9.75
C MET A 162 -16.27 4.96 9.94
N LEU A 163 -15.88 6.04 10.64
CA LEU A 163 -14.48 6.30 10.99
C LEU A 163 -13.89 5.15 11.82
N GLN A 164 -14.61 4.70 12.85
CA GLN A 164 -14.16 3.57 13.68
C GLN A 164 -14.00 2.29 12.86
N VAL A 165 -14.88 2.03 11.88
CA VAL A 165 -14.73 0.89 10.96
C VAL A 165 -13.44 1.02 10.15
N LEU A 166 -13.17 2.16 9.53
CA LEU A 166 -11.96 2.37 8.71
C LEU A 166 -10.67 2.27 9.54
N VAL A 167 -10.65 2.90 10.72
CA VAL A 167 -9.51 2.81 11.65
C VAL A 167 -9.32 1.39 12.16
N SER A 168 -10.40 0.64 12.40
CA SER A 168 -10.31 -0.77 12.81
C SER A 168 -9.76 -1.66 11.70
N ILE A 169 -10.13 -1.42 10.43
CA ILE A 169 -9.51 -2.12 9.30
C ILE A 169 -8.01 -1.84 9.26
N GLN A 170 -7.59 -0.57 9.37
CA GLN A 170 -6.18 -0.23 9.37
C GLN A 170 -5.41 -0.89 10.54
N ALA A 171 -5.93 -0.79 11.77
CA ALA A 171 -5.22 -1.22 12.96
C ALA A 171 -5.28 -2.73 13.23
N LEU A 172 -6.45 -3.36 13.01
CA LEU A 172 -6.69 -4.75 13.37
C LEU A 172 -6.50 -5.70 12.19
N VAL A 173 -6.79 -5.26 10.97
CA VAL A 173 -6.71 -6.10 9.77
C VAL A 173 -5.35 -5.93 9.08
N LEU A 174 -4.97 -4.69 8.74
CA LEU A 174 -3.74 -4.39 8.01
C LEU A 174 -2.51 -4.26 8.94
N ASN A 175 -2.35 -5.19 9.88
CA ASN A 175 -1.31 -5.18 10.91
C ASN A 175 -0.02 -5.93 10.52
N GLU A 176 1.00 -5.89 11.39
CA GLU A 176 2.31 -6.50 11.16
C GLU A 176 2.32 -8.03 11.09
N GLN A 177 1.46 -8.70 11.86
CA GLN A 177 1.44 -10.15 12.01
C GLN A 177 0.04 -10.73 11.69
N PRO A 178 -0.43 -10.58 10.42
CA PRO A 178 -1.80 -10.92 10.05
C PRO A 178 -2.15 -12.41 10.15
N TYR A 179 -1.15 -13.28 10.30
CA TYR A 179 -1.37 -14.70 10.60
C TYR A 179 -2.22 -14.90 11.86
N PHE A 180 -2.00 -14.08 12.89
CA PHE A 180 -2.70 -14.21 14.17
C PHE A 180 -4.12 -13.64 14.14
N ASN A 181 -4.57 -13.09 13.01
CA ASN A 181 -5.96 -12.70 12.83
C ASN A 181 -6.89 -13.91 12.60
N GLU A 182 -6.35 -15.08 12.29
CA GLU A 182 -7.14 -16.31 12.21
C GLU A 182 -7.59 -16.74 13.62
N PRO A 183 -8.86 -17.16 13.83
CA PRO A 183 -9.35 -17.60 15.13
C PRO A 183 -8.50 -18.73 15.69
N GLY A 184 -8.21 -18.64 16.99
CA GLY A 184 -7.42 -19.62 17.72
C GLY A 184 -5.91 -19.50 17.54
N TYR A 185 -5.41 -18.79 16.51
CA TYR A 185 -3.97 -18.71 16.27
C TYR A 185 -3.25 -17.77 17.25
N GLY A 186 -3.99 -16.86 17.89
CA GLY A 186 -3.46 -16.01 18.97
C GLY A 186 -2.88 -16.81 20.15
N LEU A 187 -3.32 -18.06 20.37
CA LEU A 187 -2.83 -18.91 21.47
C LEU A 187 -1.36 -19.34 21.32
N ILE A 188 -0.85 -19.36 20.09
CA ILE A 188 0.54 -19.73 19.80
C ILE A 188 1.44 -18.52 19.53
N LYS A 189 0.90 -17.30 19.63
CA LYS A 189 1.68 -16.07 19.49
C LYS A 189 2.77 -16.00 20.57
N GLY A 190 3.98 -15.59 20.18
CA GLY A 190 5.16 -15.60 21.05
C GLY A 190 5.88 -16.96 21.15
N THR A 191 5.28 -18.06 20.68
CA THR A 191 5.99 -19.35 20.58
C THR A 191 6.85 -19.38 19.32
N TRP A 192 7.97 -20.12 19.33
CA TRP A 192 8.83 -20.28 18.15
C TRP A 192 8.04 -20.78 16.92
N LEU A 193 7.12 -21.74 17.11
CA LEU A 193 6.29 -22.27 16.04
C LEU A 193 5.33 -21.20 15.48
N GLY A 194 4.67 -20.45 16.37
CA GLY A 194 3.75 -19.37 15.98
C GLY A 194 4.45 -18.25 15.23
N GLU A 195 5.59 -17.78 15.73
CA GLU A 195 6.39 -16.74 15.07
C GLU A 195 6.94 -17.20 13.72
N SER A 196 7.39 -18.46 13.61
CA SER A 196 7.85 -19.05 12.34
C SER A 196 6.72 -19.11 11.30
N LYS A 197 5.52 -19.54 11.69
CA LYS A 197 4.34 -19.55 10.79
C LYS A 197 3.90 -18.13 10.41
N SER A 198 3.89 -17.21 11.38
CA SER A 198 3.56 -15.81 11.15
C SER A 198 4.51 -15.15 10.14
N LYS A 199 5.82 -15.40 10.27
CA LYS A 199 6.84 -14.93 9.32
C LYS A 199 6.57 -15.41 7.90
N VAL A 200 6.35 -16.72 7.70
CA VAL A 200 6.08 -17.28 6.37
C VAL A 200 4.78 -16.72 5.78
N TYR A 201 3.75 -16.54 6.62
CA TYR A 201 2.50 -15.92 6.19
C TYR A 201 2.71 -14.47 5.75
N SER A 202 3.37 -13.64 6.56
CA SER A 202 3.63 -12.23 6.23
C SER A 202 4.48 -12.08 4.97
N GLU A 203 5.48 -12.95 4.77
CA GLU A 203 6.26 -13.01 3.52
C GLU A 203 5.36 -13.24 2.29
N ASN A 204 4.41 -14.17 2.37
CA ASN A 204 3.44 -14.39 1.30
C ASN A 204 2.48 -13.20 1.14
N VAL A 205 2.00 -12.61 2.23
CA VAL A 205 1.13 -11.42 2.18
C VAL A 205 1.84 -10.26 1.47
N PHE A 206 3.13 -10.02 1.71
CA PHE A 206 3.86 -8.98 1.00
C PHE A 206 3.87 -9.19 -0.52
N LEU A 207 4.05 -10.42 -0.99
CA LEU A 207 3.93 -10.69 -2.44
C LEU A 207 2.52 -10.44 -2.96
N LEU A 208 1.49 -10.76 -2.17
CA LEU A 208 0.12 -10.44 -2.54
C LEU A 208 -0.11 -8.92 -2.54
N SER A 209 0.50 -8.17 -1.63
CA SER A 209 0.50 -6.70 -1.63
C SER A 209 1.14 -6.15 -2.91
N LEU A 210 2.27 -6.69 -3.37
CA LEU A 210 2.86 -6.31 -4.67
C LEU A 210 1.90 -6.59 -5.83
N LYS A 211 1.19 -7.73 -5.82
CA LYS A 211 0.16 -8.04 -6.82
C LYS A 211 -1.00 -7.06 -6.75
N THR A 212 -1.43 -6.68 -5.55
CA THR A 212 -2.46 -5.65 -5.34
C THR A 212 -2.00 -4.29 -5.89
N MET A 213 -0.73 -3.90 -5.71
CA MET A 213 -0.20 -2.66 -6.30
C MET A 213 -0.30 -2.68 -7.83
N VAL A 214 0.12 -3.79 -8.46
CA VAL A 214 0.01 -3.98 -9.92
C VAL A 214 -1.44 -3.93 -10.38
N TYR A 215 -2.35 -4.59 -9.65
CA TYR A 215 -3.78 -4.55 -9.93
C TYR A 215 -4.33 -3.12 -9.87
N SER A 216 -4.04 -2.39 -8.78
CA SER A 216 -4.51 -1.01 -8.59
C SER A 216 -3.92 -0.05 -9.63
N MET A 217 -2.66 -0.21 -10.04
CA MET A 217 -2.07 0.59 -11.12
C MET A 217 -2.73 0.35 -12.48
N ARG A 218 -3.12 -0.91 -12.77
CA ARG A 218 -3.74 -1.27 -14.05
C ARG A 218 -5.22 -0.92 -14.12
N LYS A 219 -5.93 -0.98 -12.99
CA LYS A 219 -7.35 -0.70 -12.89
C LYS A 219 -7.63 0.11 -11.62
N PRO A 220 -7.20 1.38 -11.58
CA PRO A 220 -7.50 2.24 -10.44
C PRO A 220 -9.01 2.45 -10.32
N PRO A 221 -9.58 2.42 -9.10
CA PRO A 221 -10.99 2.73 -8.91
C PRO A 221 -11.31 4.19 -9.26
N GLN A 222 -12.53 4.43 -9.74
CA GLN A 222 -13.02 5.77 -10.07
C GLN A 222 -12.79 6.76 -8.93
N HIS A 223 -12.37 7.97 -9.31
CA HIS A 223 -12.01 9.12 -8.45
C HIS A 223 -10.71 8.98 -7.65
N PHE A 224 -9.94 7.93 -7.93
CA PHE A 224 -8.61 7.69 -7.37
C PHE A 224 -7.55 7.41 -8.43
N GLU A 225 -7.85 7.56 -9.73
CA GLU A 225 -6.94 7.29 -10.83
C GLU A 225 -5.66 8.11 -10.72
N GLU A 226 -5.81 9.42 -10.57
CA GLU A 226 -4.67 10.32 -10.44
C GLU A 226 -3.92 10.10 -9.11
N TYR A 227 -4.65 9.79 -8.04
CA TYR A 227 -4.04 9.47 -6.74
C TYR A 227 -3.16 8.22 -6.82
N VAL A 228 -3.67 7.12 -7.40
CA VAL A 228 -2.93 5.87 -7.60
C VAL A 228 -1.67 6.12 -8.43
N GLN A 229 -1.80 6.85 -9.55
CA GLN A 229 -0.67 7.16 -10.42
C GLN A 229 0.40 7.97 -9.69
N ASN A 230 0.01 9.03 -8.97
CA ASN A 230 0.95 9.89 -8.26
C ASN A 230 1.57 9.18 -7.05
N HIS A 231 0.79 8.41 -6.29
CA HIS A 231 1.28 7.61 -5.16
C HIS A 231 2.38 6.64 -5.60
N TYR A 232 2.09 5.79 -6.59
CA TYR A 232 3.07 4.81 -7.03
C TYR A 232 4.25 5.43 -7.79
N PHE A 233 4.07 6.55 -8.47
CA PHE A 233 5.22 7.29 -9.02
C PHE A 233 6.16 7.73 -7.90
N VAL A 234 5.64 8.40 -6.86
CA VAL A 234 6.45 8.95 -5.76
C VAL A 234 7.10 7.83 -4.93
N ARG A 235 6.38 6.74 -4.67
CA ARG A 235 6.82 5.60 -3.85
C ARG A 235 7.65 4.55 -4.60
N SER A 236 7.71 4.62 -5.94
CA SER A 236 8.38 3.63 -6.79
C SER A 236 9.80 3.26 -6.32
N HIS A 237 10.64 4.26 -6.06
CA HIS A 237 12.02 4.07 -5.59
C HIS A 237 12.07 3.39 -4.22
N ASP A 238 11.18 3.75 -3.30
CA ASP A 238 11.13 3.16 -1.95
C ASP A 238 10.67 1.70 -2.02
N ILE A 239 9.66 1.39 -2.85
CA ILE A 239 9.16 0.02 -3.07
C ILE A 239 10.26 -0.86 -3.68
N VAL A 240 10.98 -0.36 -4.69
CA VAL A 240 12.11 -1.09 -5.30
C VAL A 240 13.25 -1.29 -4.29
N LYS A 241 13.54 -0.27 -3.47
CA LYS A 241 14.54 -0.37 -2.40
C LYS A 241 14.17 -1.45 -1.39
N ALA A 242 12.91 -1.50 -0.97
CA ALA A 242 12.41 -2.53 -0.05
C ALA A 242 12.48 -3.93 -0.67
N CYS A 243 12.03 -4.10 -1.92
CA CYS A 243 12.12 -5.38 -2.63
C CYS A 243 13.57 -5.87 -2.75
N ASN A 244 14.52 -4.97 -3.05
CA ASN A 244 15.94 -5.32 -3.12
C ASN A 244 16.51 -5.71 -1.75
N ALA A 245 16.14 -5.02 -0.67
CA ALA A 245 16.55 -5.37 0.68
C ALA A 245 16.03 -6.77 1.06
N TYR A 246 14.76 -7.05 0.79
CA TYR A 246 14.15 -8.35 1.07
C TYR A 246 14.76 -9.47 0.23
N LYS A 247 15.02 -9.23 -1.05
CA LYS A 247 15.78 -10.14 -1.92
C LYS A 247 17.18 -10.43 -1.37
N ALA A 248 17.83 -9.44 -0.76
CA ALA A 248 19.15 -9.58 -0.12
C ALA A 248 19.08 -10.28 1.26
N GLY A 249 17.88 -10.51 1.81
CA GLY A 249 17.67 -11.24 3.06
C GLY A 249 17.30 -10.38 4.25
N ALA A 250 17.09 -9.08 4.08
CA ALA A 250 16.53 -8.24 5.14
C ALA A 250 15.18 -8.81 5.61
N PRO A 251 14.88 -8.77 6.92
CA PRO A 251 13.60 -9.24 7.42
C PRO A 251 12.46 -8.34 6.93
N LEU A 252 11.30 -8.95 6.64
CA LEU A 252 10.13 -8.19 6.22
C LEU A 252 9.72 -7.16 7.28
N GLY A 253 9.33 -5.96 6.83
CA GLY A 253 8.97 -4.85 7.70
C GLY A 253 10.17 -4.06 8.26
N SER A 254 11.41 -4.46 8.00
CA SER A 254 12.59 -3.73 8.47
C SER A 254 12.83 -2.39 7.77
N MET A 255 12.09 -2.11 6.70
CA MET A 255 12.24 -0.90 5.89
C MET A 255 11.27 0.18 6.40
N VAL A 256 11.82 1.24 6.99
CA VAL A 256 11.08 2.37 7.58
C VAL A 256 11.71 3.66 7.05
N LYS A 257 10.90 4.57 6.48
CA LYS A 257 11.39 5.84 5.87
C LYS A 257 12.58 5.68 4.91
N GLY A 258 12.60 4.60 4.14
CA GLY A 258 13.67 4.31 3.19
C GLY A 258 14.99 3.83 3.83
N GLY A 259 15.07 3.62 5.14
CA GLY A 259 16.21 2.99 5.83
C GLY A 259 15.86 1.59 6.34
N VAL A 260 16.89 0.79 6.65
CA VAL A 260 16.70 -0.44 7.44
C VAL A 260 16.78 -0.05 8.91
N GLN A 261 15.74 -0.29 9.70
CA GLN A 261 15.83 -0.22 11.15
C GLN A 261 16.48 -1.50 11.68
N ASP A 262 17.49 -1.35 12.55
CA ASP A 262 17.93 -2.41 13.45
C ASP A 262 16.79 -2.71 14.43
N LEU A 263 15.89 -3.59 14.01
CA LEU A 263 14.95 -4.21 14.93
C LEU A 263 15.79 -5.10 15.85
N GLU A 264 16.01 -4.63 17.09
CA GLU A 264 16.81 -5.26 18.17
C GLU A 264 16.42 -6.71 18.51
N GLN A 265 15.41 -7.26 17.87
CA GLN A 265 15.15 -8.69 17.83
C GLN A 265 15.50 -9.18 16.45
N ALA A 266 16.59 -9.94 16.35
CA ALA A 266 17.07 -10.62 15.15
C ALA A 266 15.95 -11.40 14.46
N ARG A 267 15.16 -10.71 13.64
CA ARG A 267 14.20 -11.34 12.74
C ARG A 267 15.05 -12.09 11.74
N GLN A 268 14.96 -13.41 11.80
CA GLN A 268 15.67 -14.31 10.90
C GLN A 268 15.52 -13.83 9.45
N SER A 269 16.60 -13.96 8.67
CA SER A 269 16.60 -13.63 7.23
C SER A 269 15.31 -14.08 6.54
N GLY A 270 14.86 -13.30 5.56
CA GLY A 270 13.78 -13.71 4.66
C GLY A 270 13.99 -15.14 4.13
N SER A 271 12.92 -15.92 4.04
CA SER A 271 13.01 -17.32 3.59
C SER A 271 13.58 -17.40 2.16
N LYS A 272 14.18 -18.54 1.81
CA LYS A 272 14.71 -18.74 0.44
C LYS A 272 13.61 -18.59 -0.62
N LYS A 273 12.41 -19.11 -0.32
CA LYS A 273 11.23 -18.97 -1.18
C LYS A 273 10.85 -17.50 -1.35
N PHE A 274 10.70 -16.77 -0.24
CA PHE A 274 10.36 -15.35 -0.28
C PHE A 274 11.35 -14.52 -1.12
N LYS A 275 12.66 -14.71 -0.90
CA LYS A 275 13.70 -14.03 -1.69
C LYS A 275 13.58 -14.29 -3.18
N THR A 276 13.30 -15.53 -3.55
CA THR A 276 13.15 -15.97 -4.95
C THR A 276 11.88 -15.37 -5.56
N ASP A 277 10.76 -15.41 -4.84
CA ASP A 277 9.48 -14.94 -5.32
C ASP A 277 9.42 -13.39 -5.42
N VAL A 278 10.06 -12.66 -4.50
CA VAL A 278 10.25 -11.20 -4.63
C VAL A 278 11.08 -10.90 -5.87
N ALA A 279 12.21 -11.61 -6.06
CA ALA A 279 13.09 -11.38 -7.19
C ALA A 279 12.39 -11.64 -8.54
N SER A 280 11.53 -12.66 -8.62
CA SER A 280 10.79 -12.99 -9.84
C SER A 280 9.66 -12.00 -10.13
N PHE A 281 8.93 -11.56 -9.11
CA PHE A 281 7.78 -10.68 -9.31
C PHE A 281 8.17 -9.20 -9.46
N MET A 282 9.32 -8.79 -8.92
CA MET A 282 9.77 -7.40 -8.93
C MET A 282 9.84 -6.80 -10.34
N GLN A 283 10.19 -7.58 -11.36
CA GLN A 283 10.21 -7.07 -12.73
C GLN A 283 8.81 -6.60 -13.18
N THR A 284 7.76 -7.33 -12.82
CA THR A 284 6.38 -6.94 -13.15
C THR A 284 6.02 -5.61 -12.50
N VAL A 285 6.45 -5.39 -11.26
CA VAL A 285 6.19 -4.14 -10.53
C VAL A 285 6.95 -2.97 -11.17
N VAL A 286 8.23 -3.18 -11.51
CA VAL A 286 9.06 -2.18 -12.20
C VAL A 286 8.46 -1.81 -13.56
N ASP A 287 7.98 -2.79 -14.34
CA ASP A 287 7.38 -2.53 -15.64
C ASP A 287 6.14 -1.62 -15.53
N GLU A 288 5.35 -1.75 -14.46
CA GLU A 288 4.25 -0.81 -14.20
C GLU A 288 4.74 0.58 -13.79
N PHE A 289 5.78 0.71 -12.96
CA PHE A 289 6.37 2.02 -12.62
C PHE A 289 6.95 2.75 -13.85
N VAL A 290 7.55 2.00 -14.79
CA VAL A 290 8.04 2.56 -16.04
C VAL A 290 6.89 3.12 -16.88
N LYS A 291 5.73 2.43 -16.93
CA LYS A 291 4.52 2.94 -17.59
C LYS A 291 3.98 4.21 -16.94
N LEU A 292 4.15 4.36 -15.61
CA LEU A 292 3.81 5.59 -14.89
C LEU A 292 4.80 6.75 -15.15
N GLY A 293 5.90 6.50 -15.85
CA GLY A 293 6.90 7.51 -16.22
C GLY A 293 8.19 7.47 -15.41
N VAL A 294 8.38 6.51 -14.50
CA VAL A 294 9.62 6.34 -13.72
C VAL A 294 10.66 5.56 -14.54
N LYS A 295 11.11 6.18 -15.64
CA LYS A 295 11.91 5.51 -16.69
C LYS A 295 13.29 5.07 -16.19
N GLU A 296 13.84 5.76 -15.20
CA GLU A 296 15.15 5.45 -14.63
C GLU A 296 15.21 4.07 -13.95
N LEU A 297 14.06 3.50 -13.55
CA LEU A 297 14.02 2.14 -12.97
C LEU A 297 14.16 1.03 -14.01
N ALA A 298 14.00 1.34 -15.30
CA ALA A 298 14.25 0.38 -16.38
C ALA A 298 15.75 0.11 -16.59
N GLU A 299 16.61 1.06 -16.22
CA GLU A 299 18.04 0.96 -16.44
C GLU A 299 18.68 0.06 -15.36
N LYS A 300 19.05 -1.17 -15.73
CA LYS A 300 19.95 -1.97 -14.89
C LYS A 300 21.21 -1.15 -14.62
N PRO A 301 21.71 -1.10 -13.38
CA PRO A 301 22.95 -0.38 -13.11
C PRO A 301 24.03 -0.89 -14.04
N LYS A 302 24.58 0.00 -14.87
CA LYS A 302 25.79 -0.31 -15.64
C LYS A 302 26.82 -0.78 -14.62
N PRO A 303 27.51 -1.92 -14.86
CA PRO A 303 28.59 -2.31 -13.97
C PRO A 303 29.55 -1.13 -13.84
N PRO A 304 30.15 -0.91 -12.66
CA PRO A 304 31.12 0.16 -12.51
C PRO A 304 32.15 -0.01 -13.62
N VAL A 305 32.35 1.05 -14.40
CA VAL A 305 33.44 1.08 -15.38
C VAL A 305 34.71 0.96 -14.55
N ASN A 306 35.28 -0.24 -14.49
CA ASN A 306 36.61 -0.44 -13.98
C ASN A 306 37.53 0.41 -14.87
N ASN A 307 37.90 1.59 -14.37
CA ASN A 307 39.04 2.34 -14.87
C ASN A 307 40.32 1.58 -14.50
N ALA A 308 40.47 0.34 -14.98
CA ALA A 308 41.68 -0.46 -14.89
C ALA A 308 42.73 -0.05 -15.96
N ASN A 309 42.48 1.03 -16.71
CA ASN A 309 43.40 1.53 -17.74
C ASN A 309 44.21 2.78 -17.34
N THR A 310 44.13 3.25 -16.09
CA THR A 310 44.93 4.39 -15.63
C THR A 310 46.18 4.00 -14.83
N GLU A 311 46.35 2.73 -14.42
CA GLU A 311 47.56 2.29 -13.69
C GLU A 311 48.69 1.72 -14.57
N ASN A 312 48.46 1.54 -15.88
CA ASN A 312 49.50 1.06 -16.80
C ASN A 312 50.27 2.19 -17.55
N GLN A 313 49.93 3.45 -17.33
CA GLN A 313 50.70 4.59 -17.87
C GLN A 313 51.70 5.19 -16.87
N SER A 314 51.52 4.96 -15.56
CA SER A 314 52.46 5.41 -14.52
C SER A 314 53.67 4.47 -14.36
N LYS A 315 53.55 3.17 -14.66
CA LYS A 315 54.68 2.21 -14.59
C LYS A 315 55.61 2.20 -15.82
N LYS A 316 55.19 2.77 -16.96
CA LYS A 316 56.06 2.91 -18.16
C LYS A 316 56.95 4.17 -18.15
N LYS A 317 56.67 5.18 -17.31
CA LYS A 317 57.54 6.36 -17.16
C LYS A 317 58.70 6.16 -16.17
N THR A 318 58.60 5.22 -15.23
CA THR A 318 59.64 4.99 -14.21
C THR A 318 60.75 4.02 -14.67
N ARG A 319 60.53 3.20 -15.70
CA ARG A 319 61.54 2.26 -16.24
C ARG A 319 62.48 2.85 -17.31
N LYS A 320 62.29 4.12 -17.70
CA LYS A 320 63.15 4.80 -18.70
C LYS A 320 64.18 5.77 -18.09
N ARG A 321 64.30 5.85 -16.77
CA ARG A 321 65.22 6.77 -16.05
C ARG A 321 66.39 6.11 -15.30
N SER A 322 66.61 4.81 -15.44
CA SER A 322 67.70 4.08 -14.73
C SER A 322 68.75 3.42 -15.65
N ARG A 323 68.96 3.96 -16.86
CA ARG A 323 70.08 3.57 -17.73
C ARG A 323 70.78 4.81 -18.31
N SER A 324 71.44 5.59 -17.45
CA SER A 324 72.60 6.42 -17.82
C SER A 324 73.38 6.87 -16.58
N SER A 325 74.33 6.05 -16.15
CA SER A 325 75.56 6.53 -15.50
C SER A 325 76.57 5.41 -15.67
N ARG A 326 77.44 5.63 -16.65
CA ARG A 326 78.67 4.91 -16.91
C ARG A 326 79.78 5.60 -16.14
#